data_AF-A0A917SL20-F1
#
_entry.id   AF-A0A917SL20-F1
#
_cell.length_a   1.000
_cell.length_b   1.000
_cell.length_c   1.000
_cell.angle_alpha   90.00
_cell.angle_beta   90.00
_cell.angle_gamma   90.00
#
_symmetry.space_group_name_H-M   'P 1'
#
loop_
_entity.id
_entity.type
_entity.pdbx_description
1 polymer ?
#
loop_
_entity_poly.entity_id
_entity_poly.type
_entity_poly.pdbx_seq_one_letter_code
_entity_poly.pdbx_strand_id
1 'polypeptide(L)' 'MSAPQTNIEKQERRHAAPIWGIILAVIFGVFVGAFLSTSTAFFGADEPEGAETQVDGRTGAAEPAD' A
#
# COMPACT_ATOMS: atom_id res chain seq x y z
N MET A 1 15.30 -2.98 -45.14
CA MET A 1 14.43 -4.18 -44.97
C MET A 1 13.62 -3.98 -43.71
N SER A 2 12.29 -4.01 -43.80
CA SER A 2 11.39 -3.91 -42.65
C SER A 2 11.27 -5.28 -41.99
N ALA A 3 11.43 -5.36 -40.66
CA ALA A 3 11.36 -6.63 -39.95
C ALA A 3 9.95 -7.25 -40.04
N PRO A 4 9.83 -8.59 -40.04
CA PRO A 4 8.53 -9.27 -40.02
C PRO A 4 7.71 -8.88 -38.78
N GLN A 5 6.45 -8.47 -38.98
CA GLN A 5 5.53 -8.02 -37.92
C GLN A 5 5.15 -9.13 -36.92
N THR A 6 5.35 -10.38 -37.28
CA THR A 6 5.06 -11.57 -36.45
C THR A 6 5.80 -11.57 -35.10
N ASN A 7 6.94 -10.88 -35.03
CA ASN A 7 7.72 -10.79 -33.79
C ASN A 7 6.98 -9.93 -32.74
N ILE A 8 6.27 -8.89 -33.17
CA ILE A 8 5.49 -7.99 -32.31
C ILE A 8 4.24 -8.69 -31.79
N GLU A 9 3.44 -9.31 -32.66
CA GLU A 9 2.22 -10.06 -32.27
C GLU A 9 2.53 -11.19 -31.28
N LYS A 10 3.68 -11.87 -31.46
CA LYS A 10 4.12 -12.93 -30.54
C LYS A 10 4.51 -12.39 -29.17
N GLN A 11 5.13 -11.21 -29.11
CA GLN A 11 5.47 -10.54 -27.86
C GLN A 11 4.23 -10.01 -27.15
N GLU A 12 3.32 -9.37 -27.89
CA GLU A 12 2.05 -8.89 -27.37
C GLU A 12 1.28 -10.02 -26.68
N ARG A 13 1.10 -11.16 -27.35
CA ARG A 13 0.37 -12.29 -26.75
C ARG A 13 1.05 -12.87 -25.50
N ARG A 14 2.38 -12.86 -25.44
CA ARG A 14 3.14 -13.38 -24.30
C ARG A 14 3.17 -12.42 -23.12
N HIS A 15 3.06 -11.12 -23.37
CA HIS A 15 3.18 -10.10 -22.34
C HIS A 15 1.83 -9.51 -21.93
N ALA A 16 0.78 -9.70 -22.73
CA ALA A 16 -0.57 -9.28 -22.42
C ALA A 16 -1.03 -9.78 -21.04
N ALA A 17 -0.89 -11.08 -20.75
CA ALA A 17 -1.30 -11.64 -19.46
C ALA A 17 -0.50 -11.07 -18.26
N PRO A 18 0.84 -11.03 -18.28
CA PRO A 18 1.63 -10.33 -17.25
C PRO A 18 1.27 -8.85 -17.08
N ILE A 19 1.09 -8.12 -18.18
CA ILE A 19 0.72 -6.69 -18.15
C ILE A 19 -0.64 -6.51 -17.47
N TRP A 20 -1.63 -7.33 -17.82
CA TRP A 20 -2.93 -7.32 -17.17
C TRP A 20 -2.84 -7.64 -15.68
N GLY A 21 -1.98 -8.59 -15.29
CA GLY A 21 -1.73 -8.90 -13.88
C GLY A 21 -1.16 -7.71 -13.10
N ILE A 22 -0.20 -6.98 -13.70
CA ILE A 22 0.37 -5.77 -13.10
C ILE A 22 -0.70 -4.67 -12.97
N ILE A 23 -1.48 -4.43 -14.03
CA ILE A 23 -2.56 -3.43 -14.01
C ILE A 23 -3.57 -3.76 -12.90
N LEU A 24 -3.98 -5.03 -12.79
CA LEU A 24 -4.90 -5.47 -11.74
C LEU A 24 -4.33 -5.26 -10.34
N ALA A 25 -3.05 -5.59 -10.13
CA ALA A 25 -2.37 -5.39 -8.85
C ALA A 25 -2.29 -3.90 -8.46
N VAL A 26 -2.01 -3.02 -9.43
CA VAL A 26 -2.00 -1.56 -9.22
C VAL A 26 -3.40 -1.06 -8.83
N ILE A 27 -4.43 -1.46 -9.57
CA ILE A 27 -5.82 -1.08 -9.26
C ILE A 27 -6.20 -1.55 -7.86
N PHE A 28 -5.86 -2.79 -7.50
CA PHE A 28 -6.13 -3.33 -6.17
C PHE A 28 -5.41 -2.54 -5.07
N GLY A 29 -4.12 -2.24 -5.25
CA GLY A 29 -3.35 -1.44 -4.29
C GLY A 29 -3.93 -0.04 -4.09
N VAL A 30 -4.31 0.63 -5.17
CA VAL A 30 -4.98 1.94 -5.12
C VAL A 30 -6.31 1.84 -4.38
N PHE A 31 -7.11 0.82 -4.68
CA PHE A 31 -8.41 0.63 -4.04
C PHE A 31 -8.28 0.38 -2.53
N VAL A 32 -7.37 -0.50 -2.10
CA VAL A 32 -7.12 -0.76 -0.68
C VAL A 32 -6.57 0.48 0.01
N GLY A 33 -5.61 1.18 -0.60
CA GLY A 33 -5.06 2.42 -0.04
C GLY A 33 -6.12 3.50 0.14
N ALA A 34 -6.97 3.72 -0.86
CA ALA A 34 -8.09 4.64 -0.78
C ALA A 34 -9.11 4.21 0.29
N PHE A 35 -9.47 2.93 0.33
CA PHE A 35 -10.37 2.37 1.34
C PHE A 35 -9.85 2.60 2.75
N LEU A 36 -8.59 2.26 3.04
CA LEU A 36 -8.00 2.44 4.37
C LEU A 36 -7.93 3.91 4.77
N SER A 37 -7.44 4.77 3.88
CA SER A 37 -7.31 6.21 4.14
C SER A 37 -8.66 6.89 4.39
N THR A 38 -9.67 6.44 3.67
CA THR A 38 -11.05 6.92 3.82
C THR A 38 -11.67 6.33 5.10
N SER A 39 -11.42 5.05 5.38
CA SER A 39 -12.00 4.39 6.56
C SER A 39 -11.57 5.06 7.87
N THR A 40 -10.30 5.43 8.01
CA THR A 40 -9.81 6.16 9.18
C THR A 40 -10.43 7.55 9.29
N ALA A 41 -10.72 8.20 8.17
CA ALA A 41 -11.33 9.53 8.14
C ALA A 41 -12.83 9.51 8.45
N PHE A 42 -13.56 8.47 8.04
CA PHE A 42 -15.02 8.39 8.17
C PHE A 42 -15.50 7.58 9.36
N PHE A 43 -14.77 6.56 9.79
CA PHE A 43 -15.17 5.69 10.90
C PHE A 43 -14.46 6.02 12.21
N GLY A 44 -13.51 6.96 12.20
CA GLY A 44 -12.71 7.30 13.36
C GLY A 44 -11.73 6.18 13.69
N ALA A 45 -10.44 6.42 13.52
CA ALA A 45 -9.52 5.75 14.43
C ALA A 45 -9.73 6.42 15.78
N ASP A 46 -10.04 5.65 16.82
CA ASP A 46 -9.86 6.14 18.18
C ASP A 46 -8.43 6.70 18.27
N GLU A 47 -8.27 7.91 18.82
CA GLU A 47 -6.94 8.44 19.07
C GLU A 47 -6.16 7.38 19.84
N PRO A 48 -4.91 7.06 19.44
CA PRO A 48 -4.15 6.05 20.16
C PRO A 48 -4.09 6.47 21.62
N GLU A 49 -4.76 5.73 22.50
CA GLU A 49 -4.68 5.93 23.93
C GLU A 49 -3.20 5.82 24.29
N GLY A 50 -2.62 6.93 24.73
CA GLY A 50 -1.23 6.97 25.17
C GLY A 50 -1.02 5.89 26.23
N ALA A 51 0.16 5.27 26.25
CA ALA A 51 0.46 4.29 27.28
C ALA A 51 0.31 4.94 28.66
N GLU A 52 -0.45 4.31 29.57
CA GLU A 52 -0.64 4.79 30.95
C GLU A 52 0.69 5.04 31.68
N THR A 53 1.77 4.41 31.22
CA THR A 53 3.12 4.58 31.73
C THR A 53 4.08 4.81 30.57
N GLN A 54 4.83 5.90 30.63
CA GLN A 54 5.87 6.25 29.67
C GLN A 54 7.25 6.11 30.30
N VAL A 55 8.23 5.65 29.51
CA VAL A 55 9.62 5.55 29.97
C VAL A 55 10.36 6.80 29.53
N ASP A 56 10.90 7.56 30.48
CA ASP A 56 11.73 8.71 30.17
C ASP A 56 13.00 8.27 29.45
N GLY A 57 13.18 8.71 28.20
CA GLY A 57 14.33 8.35 27.36
C GLY A 57 15.68 8.86 27.88
N ARG A 58 15.71 9.76 28.86
CA ARG A 58 16.94 10.28 29.48
C ARG A 58 17.35 9.50 30.73
N THR A 59 16.37 9.05 31.52
CA THR A 59 16.62 8.44 32.83
C THR A 59 16.27 6.95 32.90
N GLY A 60 15.41 6.48 32.00
CA GLY A 60 14.87 5.12 32.01
C GLY A 60 13.79 4.89 33.08
N ALA A 61 13.36 5.94 33.79
CA ALA A 61 12.29 5.85 34.77
C ALA A 61 10.93 5.65 34.09
N ALA A 62 10.10 4.78 34.66
CA ALA A 62 8.71 4.60 34.25
C ALA A 62 7.84 5.60 35.02
N GLU A 63 7.20 6.53 34.31
CA GLU A 63 6.37 7.58 34.88
C GLU A 63 4.92 7.44 34.35
N PRO A 64 3.90 7.72 35.18
CA PRO A 64 2.52 7.75 34.70
C PRO A 64 2.37 8.81 33.61
N ALA A 65 1.59 8.51 32.58
CA ALA A 65 1.19 9.52 31.61
C ALA A 65 0.25 10.54 32.27
N ASP A 66 0.53 11.83 32.10
CA ASP A 66 -0.32 12.95 32.55
C ASP A 66 -1.64 13.03 31.76
#